data_AF-A0AAP3DJD7-F1
#
_entry.id   AF-A0AAP3DJD7-F1
#
_cell.length_a   1.000
_cell.length_b   1.000
_cell.length_c   1.000
_cell.angle_alpha   90.00
_cell.angle_beta   90.00
_cell.angle_gamma   90.00
#
_symmetry.space_group_name_H-M   'P 1'
#
loop_
_entity.id
_entity.type
_entity.pdbx_description
1 polymer ?
#
loop_
_entity_poly.entity_id
_entity_poly.type
_entity_poly.pdbx_seq_one_letter_code
_entity_poly.pdbx_strand_id
1 'polypeptide(L)'
;MVAEDFTETDGTKPISAHKVRQANGHPIEISRVIEGLSERTTYIRVIISPSVFVEDSALIIAQDIAYGNQLDFVQWAHKAVQVIRKLTGIGNEQWRINAMAAYRDAGLDPTSIQKNLEKSPLTKLK
;
A
#
# COMPACT_ATOMS: atom_id res chain seq x y z
N MET A 1 8.26 -5.27 -4.53
CA MET A 1 7.45 -5.55 -5.74
C MET A 1 6.03 -5.09 -5.44
N VAL A 2 5.42 -4.32 -6.34
CA VAL A 2 4.01 -3.91 -6.27
C VAL A 2 3.31 -4.68 -7.36
N ALA A 3 2.30 -5.49 -7.02
CA ALA A 3 1.37 -6.05 -8.00
C ALA A 3 0.19 -5.08 -8.11
N GLU A 4 -0.01 -4.50 -9.28
CA GLU A 4 -1.13 -3.59 -9.55
C GLU A 4 -2.17 -4.35 -10.37
N ASP A 5 -3.33 -4.60 -9.74
CA ASP A 5 -4.46 -5.25 -10.38
C ASP A 5 -5.52 -4.19 -10.71
N PHE A 6 -5.83 -4.01 -11.99
CA PHE A 6 -6.79 -2.99 -12.45
C PHE A 6 -8.16 -3.22 -11.80
N THR A 7 -8.63 -2.26 -11.00
CA THR A 7 -10.00 -2.26 -10.49
C THR A 7 -10.88 -1.54 -11.51
N GLU A 8 -11.76 -2.25 -12.21
CA GLU A 8 -12.83 -1.67 -13.04
C GLU A 8 -13.89 -0.99 -12.15
N THR A 9 -13.50 0.09 -11.49
CA THR A 9 -14.41 0.85 -10.63
C THR A 9 -14.22 2.34 -10.87
N ASP A 10 -15.33 2.98 -11.23
CA ASP A 10 -15.53 4.42 -11.27
C ASP A 10 -15.82 5.00 -9.88
N GLY A 11 -15.57 4.21 -8.82
CA GLY A 11 -15.90 4.54 -7.43
C GLY A 11 -17.34 4.19 -7.03
N THR A 12 -18.22 3.87 -8.00
CA THR A 12 -19.62 3.52 -7.71
C THR A 12 -19.80 2.03 -7.42
N LYS A 13 -18.92 1.18 -7.95
CA LYS A 13 -18.97 -0.26 -7.74
C LYS A 13 -18.24 -0.65 -6.46
N PRO A 14 -18.76 -1.61 -5.68
CA PRO A 14 -18.07 -2.10 -4.50
C PRO A 14 -16.81 -2.90 -4.88
N ILE A 15 -15.85 -2.97 -3.96
CA ILE A 15 -14.71 -3.88 -4.06
C ILE A 15 -15.24 -5.32 -3.97
N SER A 16 -14.99 -6.10 -5.02
CA SER A 16 -15.57 -7.44 -5.14
C SER A 16 -14.77 -8.52 -4.42
N ALA A 17 -15.42 -9.65 -4.12
CA ALA A 17 -14.75 -10.81 -3.52
C ALA A 17 -13.60 -11.33 -4.40
N HIS A 18 -13.69 -11.18 -5.72
CA HIS A 18 -12.62 -11.55 -6.64
C HIS A 18 -11.34 -10.74 -6.35
N LYS A 19 -11.45 -9.40 -6.20
CA LYS A 19 -10.30 -8.53 -5.91
C LYS A 19 -9.66 -8.83 -4.56
N VAL A 20 -10.49 -9.14 -3.57
CA VAL A 20 -10.00 -9.57 -2.24
C VAL A 20 -9.23 -10.90 -2.34
N ARG A 21 -9.71 -11.86 -3.14
CA ARG A 21 -8.97 -13.12 -3.38
C ARG A 21 -7.64 -12.89 -4.09
N GLN A 22 -7.58 -11.99 -5.07
CA GLN A 22 -6.33 -11.63 -5.74
C GLN A 22 -5.31 -11.07 -4.73
N ALA A 23 -5.73 -10.09 -3.91
CA ALA A 23 -4.88 -9.50 -2.87
C ALA A 23 -4.35 -10.55 -1.87
N ASN A 24 -5.18 -11.53 -1.51
CA ASN A 24 -4.79 -12.65 -0.64
C ASN A 24 -3.80 -13.62 -1.30
N GLY A 25 -3.79 -13.73 -2.63
CA GLY A 25 -2.86 -14.59 -3.37
C GLY A 25 -1.45 -14.02 -3.50
N HIS A 26 -1.30 -12.69 -3.51
CA HIS A 26 0.00 -12.05 -3.78
C HIS A 26 1.13 -12.46 -2.84
N PRO A 27 0.97 -12.61 -1.51
CA PRO A 27 2.07 -13.05 -0.66
C PRO A 27 2.66 -14.39 -1.10
N ILE A 28 1.81 -15.35 -1.47
CA ILE A 28 2.23 -16.67 -1.96
C ILE A 28 2.96 -16.51 -3.29
N GLU A 29 2.42 -15.72 -4.21
CA GLU A 29 3.04 -15.47 -5.51
C GLU A 29 4.41 -14.79 -5.37
N ILE A 30 4.51 -13.72 -4.59
CA ILE A 30 5.75 -12.98 -4.32
C ILE A 30 6.80 -13.93 -3.69
N SER A 31 6.40 -14.76 -2.72
CA SER A 31 7.31 -15.71 -2.06
C SER A 31 7.87 -16.78 -3.00
N ARG A 32 7.16 -17.11 -4.09
CA ARG A 32 7.60 -18.08 -5.09
C ARG A 32 8.54 -17.47 -6.13
N VAL A 33 8.31 -16.21 -6.49
CA VAL A 33 9.02 -15.55 -7.60
C VAL A 33 10.28 -14.82 -7.14
N ILE A 34 10.28 -14.26 -5.92
CA ILE A 34 11.42 -13.48 -5.43
C ILE A 34 12.34 -14.36 -4.58
N GLU A 35 13.55 -14.57 -5.07
CA GLU A 35 14.60 -15.26 -4.34
C GLU A 35 15.20 -14.37 -3.23
N GLY A 36 15.72 -15.00 -2.17
CA GLY A 36 16.42 -14.31 -1.09
C GLY A 36 15.52 -13.57 -0.09
N LEU A 37 14.20 -13.78 -0.15
CA LEU A 37 13.29 -13.30 0.89
C LEU A 37 13.56 -14.03 2.21
N SER A 38 13.54 -13.27 3.30
CA SER A 38 13.69 -13.82 4.65
C SER A 38 12.38 -14.49 5.08
N GLU A 39 12.47 -15.54 5.89
CA GLU A 39 11.29 -16.11 6.57
C GLU A 39 10.60 -15.09 7.50
N ARG A 40 11.28 -14.00 7.86
CA ARG A 40 10.74 -12.90 8.66
C ARG A 40 10.11 -11.78 7.82
N THR A 41 9.97 -11.96 6.51
CA THR A 41 9.37 -10.95 5.63
C THR A 41 7.89 -10.78 5.95
N THR A 42 7.49 -9.55 6.28
CA THR A 42 6.10 -9.18 6.48
C THR A 42 5.48 -8.72 5.16
N TYR A 43 4.32 -9.29 4.81
CA TYR A 43 3.54 -8.87 3.65
C TYR A 43 2.37 -8.00 4.09
N ILE A 44 2.36 -6.75 3.64
CA ILE A 44 1.26 -5.82 3.88
C ILE A 44 0.41 -5.78 2.61
N ARG A 45 -0.81 -6.31 2.69
CA ARG A 45 -1.77 -6.28 1.59
C ARG A 45 -2.61 -5.02 1.69
N VAL A 46 -2.69 -4.28 0.61
CA VAL A 46 -3.46 -3.04 0.52
C VAL A 46 -4.27 -3.07 -0.76
N ILE A 47 -5.56 -2.77 -0.68
CA ILE A 47 -6.36 -2.42 -1.86
C ILE A 47 -6.45 -0.91 -1.92
N ILE A 48 -5.92 -0.33 -3.00
CA ILE A 48 -6.06 1.09 -3.32
C ILE A 48 -7.17 1.20 -4.36
N SER A 49 -8.24 1.93 -4.03
CA SER A 49 -9.41 2.01 -4.91
C SER A 49 -10.17 3.33 -4.72
N PRO A 50 -10.84 3.85 -5.76
CA PRO A 50 -11.80 4.93 -5.58
C PRO A 50 -13.11 4.44 -4.93
N SER A 51 -13.38 3.13 -4.93
CA SER A 51 -14.55 2.54 -4.28
C SER A 51 -14.54 2.79 -2.78
N VAL A 52 -15.65 3.29 -2.26
CA VAL A 52 -15.86 3.50 -0.81
C VAL A 52 -16.73 2.43 -0.16
N PHE A 53 -17.01 1.35 -0.90
CA PHE A 53 -17.85 0.22 -0.49
C PHE A 53 -17.15 -1.10 -0.83
N VAL A 54 -17.49 -2.15 -0.09
CA VAL A 54 -17.02 -3.53 -0.31
C VAL A 54 -18.21 -4.47 -0.29
N GLU A 55 -18.19 -5.51 -1.12
CA GLU A 55 -19.27 -6.49 -1.12
C GLU A 55 -19.30 -7.28 0.20
N ASP A 56 -20.50 -7.61 0.69
CA ASP A 56 -20.65 -8.43 1.90
C ASP A 56 -19.93 -9.78 1.79
N SER A 57 -19.99 -10.40 0.60
CA SER A 57 -19.29 -11.66 0.32
C SER A 57 -17.77 -11.53 0.37
N ALA A 58 -17.24 -10.33 0.13
CA ALA A 58 -15.82 -10.03 0.19
C ALA A 58 -15.34 -9.76 1.61
N LEU A 59 -16.18 -9.19 2.49
CA LEU A 59 -15.86 -8.94 3.90
C LEU A 59 -15.42 -10.21 4.64
N ILE A 60 -16.03 -11.35 4.31
CA ILE A 60 -15.73 -12.66 4.91
C ILE A 60 -14.25 -13.03 4.73
N ILE A 61 -13.65 -12.63 3.61
CA ILE A 61 -12.29 -12.98 3.21
C ILE A 61 -11.31 -11.79 3.20
N ALA A 62 -11.75 -10.62 3.67
CA ALA A 62 -10.99 -9.37 3.67
C ALA A 62 -10.10 -9.18 4.91
N GLN A 63 -9.92 -10.24 5.73
CA GLN A 63 -9.11 -10.18 6.93
C GLN A 63 -7.66 -9.80 6.59
N ASP A 64 -7.09 -8.90 7.39
CA ASP A 64 -5.70 -8.45 7.27
C ASP A 64 -5.34 -7.85 5.89
N ILE A 65 -6.32 -7.18 5.27
CA ILE A 65 -6.14 -6.31 4.10
C ILE A 65 -6.45 -4.88 4.53
N ALA A 66 -5.52 -3.96 4.25
CA ALA A 66 -5.74 -2.53 4.43
C ALA A 66 -6.46 -1.93 3.21
N TYR A 67 -7.17 -0.84 3.44
CA TYR A 67 -7.81 -0.03 2.41
C TYR A 67 -7.14 1.34 2.34
N GLY A 68 -6.81 1.75 1.13
CA GLY A 68 -6.42 3.12 0.82
C GLY A 68 -7.38 3.71 -0.20
N ASN A 69 -7.97 4.88 0.08
CA ASN A 69 -8.68 5.60 -0.96
C ASN A 69 -7.67 6.07 -2.02
N GLN A 70 -8.04 5.97 -3.30
CA GLN A 70 -7.16 6.35 -4.41
C GLN A 70 -6.73 7.82 -4.34
N LEU A 71 -7.62 8.75 -4.00
CA LEU A 71 -7.28 10.17 -3.91
C LEU A 71 -6.26 10.43 -2.80
N ASP A 72 -6.46 9.82 -1.63
CA ASP A 72 -5.53 9.91 -0.51
C ASP A 72 -4.16 9.32 -0.87
N PHE A 73 -4.15 8.21 -1.60
CA PHE A 73 -2.92 7.61 -2.11
C PHE A 73 -2.18 8.55 -3.09
N VAL A 74 -2.90 9.22 -3.99
CA VAL A 74 -2.32 10.23 -4.88
C VAL A 74 -1.73 11.40 -4.10
N GLN A 75 -2.43 11.89 -3.07
CA GLN A 75 -1.90 12.95 -2.20
C GLN A 75 -0.66 12.49 -1.43
N TRP A 76 -0.65 11.26 -0.93
CA TRP A 76 0.52 10.64 -0.33
C TRP A 76 1.71 10.59 -1.31
N ALA A 77 1.47 10.19 -2.56
CA ALA A 77 2.51 10.11 -3.59
C ALA A 77 3.08 11.50 -3.92
N HIS A 78 2.22 12.52 -4.04
CA HIS A 78 2.67 13.89 -4.20
C HIS A 78 3.53 14.36 -3.03
N LYS A 79 3.13 14.05 -1.78
CA LYS A 79 3.94 14.37 -0.59
C LYS A 79 5.31 13.70 -0.64
N ALA A 80 5.37 12.42 -1.00
CA ALA A 80 6.63 11.68 -1.14
C ALA A 80 7.56 12.29 -2.19
N VAL A 81 7.02 12.64 -3.36
CA VAL A 81 7.80 13.31 -4.42
C VAL A 81 8.32 14.67 -3.94
N GLN A 82 7.52 15.43 -3.20
CA GLN A 82 7.95 16.71 -2.64
C GLN A 82 9.08 16.57 -1.62
N VAL A 83 9.13 15.48 -0.84
CA VAL A 83 10.25 15.22 0.07
C VAL A 83 11.56 15.07 -0.71
N ILE A 84 11.58 14.24 -1.76
CA ILE A 84 12.79 14.07 -2.59
C ILE A 84 13.17 15.37 -3.29
N ARG A 85 12.21 16.11 -3.84
CA ARG A 85 12.49 17.37 -4.56
C ARG A 85 13.14 18.44 -3.69
N LYS A 86 12.93 18.40 -2.37
CA LYS A 86 13.59 19.31 -1.43
C LYS A 86 15.03 18.91 -1.12
N LEU A 87 15.42 17.67 -1.41
CA LEU A 87 16.80 17.21 -1.25
C LEU A 87 17.62 17.66 -2.46
N THR A 88 18.74 18.31 -2.19
CA THR A 88 19.70 18.74 -3.21
C THR A 88 20.94 17.85 -3.17
N GLY A 89 21.68 17.78 -4.27
CA GLY A 89 22.96 17.07 -4.34
C GLY A 89 22.91 15.75 -5.13
N ILE A 90 24.06 15.08 -5.16
CA ILE A 90 24.28 13.82 -5.89
C ILE A 90 23.83 12.67 -4.97
N GLY A 91 23.16 11.66 -5.53
CA GLY A 91 22.63 10.48 -4.81
C GLY A 91 23.68 9.53 -4.21
N ASN A 92 24.68 10.08 -3.54
CA ASN A 92 25.70 9.39 -2.76
C ASN A 92 25.14 8.91 -1.40
N GLU A 93 25.98 8.25 -0.61
CA GLU A 93 25.55 7.65 0.67
C GLU A 93 24.99 8.69 1.65
N GLN A 94 25.65 9.85 1.77
CA GLN A 94 25.17 10.92 2.65
C GLN A 94 23.79 11.44 2.22
N TRP A 95 23.56 11.58 0.91
CA TRP A 95 22.27 11.95 0.37
C TRP A 95 21.19 10.93 0.72
N ARG A 96 21.50 9.62 0.64
CA ARG A 96 20.56 8.54 1.01
C ARG A 96 20.19 8.59 2.49
N ILE A 97 21.16 8.83 3.37
CA ILE A 97 20.91 9.01 4.81
C ILE A 97 19.97 10.18 5.05
N ASN A 98 20.25 11.32 4.42
CA ASN A 98 19.41 12.51 4.53
C ASN A 98 18.00 12.26 3.96
N ALA A 99 17.88 11.51 2.86
CA ALA A 99 16.60 11.12 2.28
C ALA A 99 15.79 10.24 3.24
N MET A 100 16.41 9.20 3.82
CA MET A 100 15.74 8.33 4.78
C MET A 100 15.24 9.10 6.00
N ALA A 101 16.03 10.06 6.52
CA ALA A 101 15.62 10.93 7.61
C ALA A 101 14.43 11.81 7.20
N ALA A 102 14.50 12.49 6.04
CA ALA A 102 13.43 13.35 5.56
C ALA A 102 12.11 12.60 5.30
N TYR A 103 12.17 11.36 4.80
CA TYR A 103 10.99 10.50 4.65
C TYR A 103 10.40 10.12 6.01
N ARG A 104 11.23 9.77 6.99
CA ARG A 104 10.80 9.45 8.35
C ARG A 104 10.12 10.64 9.01
N ASP A 105 10.72 11.83 8.94
CA ASP A 105 10.17 13.06 9.50
C ASP A 105 8.84 13.45 8.85
N ALA A 106 8.65 13.11 7.58
CA ALA A 106 7.39 13.29 6.86
C ALA A 106 6.34 12.19 7.14
N GLY A 107 6.68 11.15 7.91
CA GLY A 107 5.83 9.98 8.19
C GLY A 107 5.64 9.07 6.98
N LEU A 108 6.64 8.98 6.11
CA LEU A 108 6.62 8.25 4.84
C LEU A 108 7.62 7.08 4.80
N ASP A 109 8.30 6.79 5.91
CA ASP A 109 9.10 5.57 6.02
C ASP A 109 8.20 4.32 6.14
N PRO A 110 8.73 3.11 5.86
CA PRO A 110 7.93 1.88 5.87
C PRO A 110 7.14 1.65 7.16
N THR A 111 7.70 1.98 8.32
CA THR A 111 7.04 1.78 9.61
C THR A 111 5.86 2.73 9.78
N SER A 112 6.01 3.99 9.37
CA SER A 112 4.94 4.98 9.40
C SER A 112 3.81 4.63 8.43
N ILE A 113 4.15 4.15 7.24
CA ILE A 113 3.16 3.69 6.25
C ILE A 113 2.37 2.51 6.81
N GLN A 114 3.03 1.50 7.36
CA GLN A 114 2.38 0.36 7.99
C GLN A 114 1.39 0.80 9.08
N LYS A 115 1.83 1.62 10.04
CA LYS A 115 0.98 2.12 11.12
C LYS A 115 -0.24 2.90 10.64
N ASN A 116 -0.13 3.59 9.50
CA ASN A 116 -1.26 4.30 8.92
C ASN A 116 -2.24 3.35 8.23
N LEU A 117 -1.74 2.34 7.53
CA LEU A 117 -2.57 1.32 6.89
C LEU A 117 -3.35 0.47 7.90
N GLU A 118 -2.76 0.16 9.06
CA GLU A 118 -3.42 -0.58 10.15
C GLU A 118 -4.67 0.15 10.71
N LYS A 119 -4.77 1.47 10.54
CA LYS A 119 -5.93 2.26 10.98
C LYS A 119 -7.13 2.13 10.03
N SER A 120 -6.89 1.69 8.80
CA SER A 120 -7.88 1.62 7.72
C SER A 120 -8.00 0.17 7.20
N PRO A 121 -8.49 -0.78 8.02
CA PRO A 121 -8.74 -2.14 7.52
C PRO A 121 -9.91 -2.12 6.53
N LEU A 122 -9.80 -2.92 5.47
CA LEU A 122 -10.81 -3.06 4.42
C LEU A 122 -12.18 -3.49 4.98
N THR A 123 -12.19 -4.24 6.08
CA THR A 123 -13.40 -4.70 6.77
C THR A 123 -14.24 -3.60 7.41
N LYS A 124 -13.70 -2.37 7.53
CA LYS A 124 -14.44 -1.20 8.03
C LYS A 124 -15.06 -0.36 6.92
N LEU A 125 -14.75 -0.66 5.66
CA LEU A 125 -15.40 -0.03 4.51
C LEU A 125 -16.82 -0.60 4.41
N LYS A 126 -17.84 0.25 4.45
CA LYS A 126 -19.26 -0.15 4.48
C LYS A 126 -20.07 0.63 3.48
#